data_AF-N1VD53-F1
#
_entry.id   AF-N1VD53-F1
#
_cell.length_a   1.000
_cell.length_b   1.000
_cell.length_c   1.000
_cell.angle_alpha   90.00
_cell.angle_beta   90.00
_cell.angle_gamma   90.00
#
_symmetry.space_group_name_H-M   'P 1'
#
loop_
_entity.id
_entity.type
_entity.pdbx_description
1 polymer ?
#
loop_
_entity_poly.entity_id
_entity_poly.type
_entity_poly.pdbx_seq_one_letter_code
_entity_poly.pdbx_strand_id
1 'polypeptide(L)'
;EGTASNANILTFRDEDGEIVRTITAGRGYTLTYSRLDKKGNVVDSFTLQPTGSVQRVEIADDGSQTVVGTGTNGLVLFSTDATEVPGTETPLAVQYTGRIVYTVDPETGVFTLLSASGKELNICEALA
;
A
#
# COMPACT_ATOMS: atom_id res chain seq x y z
N GLU A 1 -1.88 -3.27 -18.34
CA GLU A 1 -2.93 -2.28 -18.06
C GLU A 1 -3.14 -2.23 -16.55
N GLY A 2 -3.23 -1.04 -15.97
CA GLY A 2 -3.55 -0.87 -14.55
C GLY A 2 -4.10 0.53 -14.28
N THR A 3 -4.22 0.87 -13.00
CA THR A 3 -5.17 1.79 -12.34
C THR A 3 -5.36 3.22 -12.92
N ALA A 4 -4.73 3.62 -14.02
CA ALA A 4 -4.96 4.92 -14.65
C ALA A 4 -6.19 4.96 -15.60
N SER A 5 -6.59 3.85 -16.22
CA SER A 5 -7.65 3.89 -17.25
C SER A 5 -9.04 3.43 -16.77
N ASN A 6 -9.13 2.72 -15.64
CA ASN A 6 -10.37 2.08 -15.17
C ASN A 6 -10.70 2.35 -13.68
N ALA A 7 -9.99 3.28 -13.03
CA ALA A 7 -10.28 3.60 -11.63
C ALA A 7 -11.50 4.53 -11.52
N ASN A 8 -12.44 4.16 -10.66
CA ASN A 8 -13.53 5.01 -10.24
C ASN A 8 -13.09 5.76 -8.99
N ILE A 9 -13.12 7.09 -9.06
CA ILE A 9 -12.75 7.97 -7.96
C ILE A 9 -14.01 8.70 -7.50
N LEU A 10 -14.32 8.57 -6.20
CA LEU A 10 -15.39 9.31 -5.53
C LEU A 10 -14.78 10.19 -4.45
N THR A 11 -15.07 11.48 -4.49
CA THR A 11 -14.59 12.47 -3.53
C THR A 11 -15.77 13.05 -2.77
N PHE A 12 -15.65 13.12 -1.45
CA PHE A 12 -16.65 13.69 -0.55
C PHE A 12 -16.09 14.98 0.04
N ARG A 13 -16.94 16.01 0.09
CA ARG A 13 -16.62 17.31 0.66
C ARG A 13 -17.59 17.66 1.78
N ASP A 14 -17.14 18.46 2.73
CA ASP A 14 -17.99 19.04 3.77
C ASP A 14 -18.74 20.30 3.29
N GLU A 15 -19.33 21.03 4.22
CA GLU A 15 -20.09 22.27 3.96
C GLU A 15 -19.20 23.42 3.47
N ASP A 16 -17.93 23.45 3.88
CA ASP A 16 -16.94 24.45 3.49
C ASP A 16 -16.26 24.11 2.15
N GLY A 17 -16.51 22.90 1.64
CA GLY A 17 -15.99 22.40 0.38
C GLY A 17 -14.64 21.70 0.50
N GLU A 18 -14.14 21.47 1.72
CA GLU A 18 -12.91 20.75 1.98
C GLU A 18 -13.09 19.25 1.76
N ILE A 19 -12.04 18.54 1.35
CA ILE A 19 -12.13 17.10 1.07
C ILE A 19 -11.98 16.34 2.39
N VAL A 20 -13.02 15.62 2.78
CA VAL A 20 -13.03 14.79 4.00
C VAL A 20 -12.83 13.31 3.71
N ARG A 21 -13.08 12.88 2.47
CA ARG A 21 -12.92 11.48 2.05
C ARG A 21 -12.69 11.33 0.56
N THR A 22 -11.82 10.40 0.19
CA THR A 22 -11.69 9.91 -1.20
C THR A 22 -11.76 8.39 -1.24
N ILE A 23 -12.51 7.84 -2.19
CA ILE A 23 -12.56 6.40 -2.49
C ILE A 23 -12.07 6.19 -3.91
N THR A 24 -11.03 5.38 -4.05
CA THR A 24 -10.48 4.96 -5.34
C THR A 24 -10.68 3.46 -5.48
N ALA A 25 -11.46 3.04 -6.47
CA ALA A 25 -11.75 1.64 -6.74
C ALA A 25 -11.37 1.27 -8.17
N GLY A 26 -10.62 0.18 -8.36
CA GLY A 26 -10.24 -0.25 -9.70
C GLY A 26 -9.47 -1.55 -9.72
N ARG A 27 -9.08 -1.96 -10.92
CA ARG A 27 -8.11 -3.05 -11.08
C ARG A 27 -6.71 -2.47 -10.96
N GLY A 28 -5.98 -2.93 -9.93
CA GLY A 28 -4.58 -2.57 -9.72
C GLY A 28 -3.69 -2.94 -10.92
N TYR A 29 -2.43 -2.51 -10.87
CA TYR A 29 -1.42 -2.96 -11.82
C TYR A 29 -0.99 -4.40 -11.52
N THR A 30 -0.74 -5.20 -12.55
CA THR A 30 0.05 -6.43 -12.39
C THR A 30 1.40 -6.05 -11.82
N LEU A 31 1.75 -6.59 -10.65
CA LEU A 31 3.03 -6.35 -9.99
C LEU A 31 3.94 -7.54 -10.24
N THR A 32 5.17 -7.28 -10.67
CA THR A 32 6.22 -8.30 -10.73
C THR A 32 7.31 -7.91 -9.75
N TYR A 33 7.54 -8.78 -8.77
CA TYR A 33 8.64 -8.68 -7.83
C TYR A 33 9.79 -9.54 -8.36
N SER A 34 10.98 -8.99 -8.43
CA SER A 34 12.16 -9.68 -8.96
C SER A 34 13.30 -9.64 -7.96
N ARG A 35 13.97 -10.78 -7.77
CA ARG A 35 15.26 -10.83 -7.09
C ARG A 35 16.36 -10.66 -8.13
N LEU A 36 17.29 -9.76 -7.82
CA LEU A 36 18.45 -9.50 -8.66
C LEU A 36 19.70 -10.12 -8.04
N ASP A 37 20.62 -10.62 -8.87
CA ASP A 37 21.97 -10.95 -8.44
C ASP A 37 22.81 -9.68 -8.21
N LYS A 38 24.06 -9.85 -7.75
CA LYS A 38 25.01 -8.73 -7.53
C LYS A 38 25.36 -7.96 -8.81
N LYS A 39 25.06 -8.49 -9.98
CA LYS A 39 25.29 -7.87 -11.30
C LYS A 39 24.01 -7.21 -11.85
N GLY A 40 22.90 -7.26 -11.11
CA GLY A 40 21.62 -6.71 -11.52
C GLY A 40 20.78 -7.62 -12.44
N ASN A 41 21.17 -8.89 -12.63
CA ASN A 41 20.38 -9.81 -13.44
C ASN A 41 19.24 -10.40 -12.61
N VAL A 42 18.06 -10.51 -13.20
CA VAL A 42 16.93 -11.22 -12.59
C VAL A 42 17.30 -12.70 -12.45
N VAL A 43 17.31 -13.20 -11.23
CA VAL A 43 17.55 -14.63 -10.92
C VAL A 43 16.27 -15.34 -10.49
N ASP A 44 15.28 -14.60 -10.02
CA ASP A 44 13.96 -15.11 -9.68
C ASP A 44 12.91 -14.00 -9.78
N SER A 45 11.66 -14.37 -10.03
CA SER A 45 10.56 -13.42 -10.10
C SER A 45 9.22 -14.03 -9.73
N PHE A 46 8.39 -13.22 -9.08
CA PHE A 46 7.03 -13.54 -8.72
C PHE A 46 6.10 -12.48 -9.32
N THR A 47 5.11 -12.91 -10.09
CA THR A 47 4.10 -12.02 -10.67
C THR A 47 2.76 -12.20 -9.96
N LEU A 48 2.20 -11.09 -9.53
CA LEU A 48 0.88 -11.00 -8.96
C LEU A 48 -0.03 -10.21 -9.90
N GLN A 49 -1.11 -10.86 -10.33
CA GLN A 49 -2.18 -10.21 -11.06
C GLN A 49 -3.30 -9.82 -10.09
N PRO A 50 -3.52 -8.52 -9.82
CA PRO A 50 -4.57 -8.11 -8.91
C PRO A 50 -5.95 -8.36 -9.53
N THR A 51 -6.87 -8.82 -8.69
CA THR A 51 -8.28 -9.03 -9.03
C THR A 51 -9.12 -7.77 -8.83
N GLY A 52 -8.56 -6.74 -8.19
CA GLY A 52 -9.22 -5.49 -7.82
C GLY A 52 -8.72 -4.97 -6.49
N SER A 53 -8.71 -3.66 -6.32
CA SER A 53 -8.42 -3.00 -5.06
C SER A 53 -9.29 -1.77 -4.86
N VAL A 54 -9.59 -1.49 -3.60
CA VAL A 54 -10.26 -0.26 -3.17
C VAL A 54 -9.43 0.40 -2.09
N GLN A 55 -9.13 1.67 -2.27
CA GLN A 55 -8.52 2.52 -1.27
C GLN A 55 -9.53 3.57 -0.83
N ARG A 56 -9.75 3.67 0.48
CA ARG A 56 -10.50 4.76 1.11
C ARG A 56 -9.51 5.58 1.93
N VAL A 57 -9.48 6.89 1.70
CA VAL A 57 -8.72 7.86 2.49
C VAL A 57 -9.74 8.71 3.23
N GLU A 58 -9.64 8.77 4.55
CA GLU A 58 -10.33 9.74 5.39
C GLU A 58 -9.32 10.79 5.83
N ILE A 59 -9.71 12.05 5.74
CA ILE A 59 -8.86 13.19 6.09
C ILE A 59 -9.49 13.86 7.30
N ALA A 60 -8.72 13.98 8.38
CA ALA A 60 -9.14 14.70 9.58
C ALA A 60 -8.85 16.20 9.44
N ASP A 61 -9.43 17.01 10.32
CA ASP A 61 -9.29 18.47 10.31
C ASP A 61 -7.83 18.95 10.46
N ASP A 62 -6.99 18.16 11.13
CA ASP A 62 -5.55 18.40 11.26
C ASP A 62 -4.73 17.98 10.03
N GLY A 63 -5.40 17.48 8.98
CA GLY A 63 -4.80 16.97 7.75
C GLY A 63 -4.30 15.54 7.84
N SER A 64 -4.30 14.91 9.03
CA SER A 64 -3.92 13.52 9.19
C SER A 64 -4.84 12.61 8.39
N GLN A 65 -4.27 11.55 7.82
CA GLN A 65 -5.03 10.66 6.95
C GLN A 65 -5.14 9.29 7.58
N THR A 66 -6.34 8.70 7.54
CA THR A 66 -6.55 7.28 7.77
C THR A 66 -6.86 6.61 6.44
N VAL A 67 -6.03 5.67 6.05
CA VAL A 67 -6.16 4.94 4.79
C VAL A 67 -6.58 3.51 5.07
N VAL A 68 -7.64 3.07 4.38
CA VAL A 68 -8.13 1.69 4.37
C VAL A 68 -8.00 1.14 2.95
N GLY A 69 -7.06 0.22 2.76
CA GLY A 69 -6.89 -0.53 1.52
C GLY A 69 -7.56 -1.89 1.60
N THR A 70 -8.24 -2.33 0.54
CA THR A 70 -8.81 -3.67 0.41
C THR A 70 -8.47 -4.29 -0.94
N GLY A 71 -8.46 -5.62 -1.01
CA GLY A 71 -8.02 -6.37 -2.19
C GLY A 71 -6.52 -6.58 -2.15
N THR A 72 -5.83 -6.26 -3.25
CA THR A 72 -4.38 -6.45 -3.39
C THR A 72 -3.62 -5.18 -2.96
N ASN A 73 -2.83 -5.27 -1.88
CA ASN A 73 -2.05 -4.15 -1.36
C ASN A 73 -0.59 -4.58 -1.08
N GLY A 74 0.38 -3.92 -1.69
CA GLY A 74 1.80 -4.16 -1.44
C GLY A 74 2.34 -3.19 -0.40
N LEU A 75 2.98 -3.71 0.64
CA LEU A 75 3.73 -2.93 1.63
C LEU A 75 5.22 -3.21 1.44
N VAL A 76 6.00 -2.16 1.24
CA VAL A 76 7.46 -2.24 1.15
C VAL A 76 8.03 -1.26 2.18
N LEU A 77 8.86 -1.78 3.06
CA LEU A 77 9.61 -1.04 4.08
C LEU A 77 11.10 -1.20 3.75
N PHE A 78 11.77 -0.10 3.43
CA PHE A 78 13.21 -0.11 3.26
C PHE A 78 13.91 0.00 4.62
N SER A 79 15.23 -0.22 4.66
CA SER A 79 16.02 -0.19 5.90
C SER A 79 15.94 1.14 6.64
N THR A 80 15.78 2.25 5.91
CA THR A 80 15.56 3.59 6.50
C THR A 80 14.17 3.78 7.06
N ASP A 81 13.20 3.00 6.59
CA ASP A 81 11.79 3.13 6.98
C ASP A 81 11.47 2.21 8.15
N ALA A 82 12.15 1.05 8.24
CA ALA A 82 11.97 0.09 9.32
C ALA A 82 12.16 0.75 10.69
N THR A 83 13.21 1.56 10.86
CA THR A 83 13.49 2.23 12.14
C THR A 83 12.43 3.25 12.56
N GLU A 84 11.65 3.77 11.61
CA GLU A 84 10.60 4.77 11.85
C GLU A 84 9.20 4.14 12.00
N VAL A 85 9.04 2.86 11.66
CA VAL A 85 7.78 2.12 11.78
C VAL A 85 7.80 1.24 13.04
N PRO A 86 7.01 1.56 14.09
CA PRO A 86 6.99 0.78 15.32
C PRO A 86 6.74 -0.71 15.08
N GLY A 87 7.63 -1.56 15.59
CA GLY A 87 7.51 -3.02 15.48
C GLY A 87 8.15 -3.65 14.23
N THR A 88 8.87 -2.88 13.40
CA THR A 88 9.66 -3.41 12.27
C THR A 88 11.15 -3.09 12.45
N GLU A 89 12.02 -4.07 12.61
CA GLU A 89 13.48 -3.80 12.77
C GLU A 89 14.30 -4.12 11.51
N THR A 90 13.68 -4.67 10.48
CA THR A 90 14.34 -5.11 9.24
C THR A 90 13.55 -4.70 8.00
N PRO A 91 14.21 -4.46 6.85
CA PRO A 91 13.52 -4.29 5.59
C PRO A 91 12.53 -5.42 5.34
N LEU A 92 11.38 -5.07 4.80
CA LEU A 92 10.28 -6.00 4.64
C LEU A 92 9.50 -5.68 3.37
N ALA A 93 9.19 -6.70 2.57
CA ALA A 93 8.24 -6.59 1.47
C ALA A 93 7.13 -7.62 1.68
N VAL A 94 5.93 -7.16 2.01
CA VAL A 94 4.74 -8.02 2.18
C VAL A 94 3.70 -7.66 1.14
N GLN A 95 3.22 -8.68 0.45
CA GLN A 95 2.01 -8.57 -0.35
C GLN A 95 0.81 -9.03 0.45
N TYR A 96 -0.10 -8.11 0.74
CA TYR A 96 -1.39 -8.40 1.33
C TYR A 96 -2.43 -8.67 0.25
N THR A 97 -3.22 -9.72 0.44
CA THR A 97 -4.52 -9.92 -0.23
C THR A 97 -5.60 -9.98 0.83
N GLY A 98 -6.27 -8.85 1.05
CA GLY A 98 -7.15 -8.68 2.20
C GLY A 98 -7.41 -7.22 2.50
N ARG A 99 -7.23 -6.80 3.74
CA ARG A 99 -7.44 -5.42 4.22
C ARG A 99 -6.22 -4.92 4.96
N ILE A 100 -5.83 -3.68 4.70
CA ILE A 100 -4.82 -2.93 5.43
C ILE A 100 -5.41 -1.62 5.94
N VAL A 101 -4.96 -1.18 7.11
CA VAL A 101 -5.28 0.14 7.67
C VAL A 101 -4.00 0.77 8.14
N TYR A 102 -3.74 1.99 7.70
CA TYR A 102 -2.61 2.77 8.15
C TYR A 102 -2.99 4.25 8.27
N THR A 103 -2.29 4.97 9.13
CA THR A 103 -2.36 6.43 9.18
C THR A 103 -1.20 7.04 8.41
N VAL A 104 -1.34 8.29 7.98
CA VAL A 104 -0.26 9.10 7.43
C VAL A 104 -0.23 10.42 8.19
N ASP A 105 0.93 10.71 8.78
CA ASP A 105 1.20 11.99 9.43
C ASP A 105 1.39 13.09 8.34
N PRO A 106 0.67 14.22 8.42
CA PRO A 106 0.66 15.21 7.35
C PRO A 106 1.93 16.06 7.31
N GLU A 107 2.67 16.17 8.42
CA GLU A 107 3.89 16.99 8.50
C GLU A 107 5.11 16.23 7.99
N THR A 108 5.22 14.96 8.38
CA THR A 108 6.39 14.11 8.12
C THR A 108 6.17 13.17 6.93
N GLY A 109 4.92 12.88 6.58
CA GLY A 109 4.57 11.85 5.60
C GLY A 109 4.79 10.41 6.10
N VAL A 110 5.19 10.22 7.36
CA VAL A 110 5.38 8.90 7.95
C VAL A 110 4.04 8.20 8.02
N PHE A 111 4.00 6.95 7.53
CA PHE A 111 2.83 6.11 7.67
C PHE A 111 3.01 5.08 8.79
N THR A 112 1.94 4.83 9.53
CA THR A 112 1.92 3.84 10.61
C THR A 112 0.89 2.78 10.29
N LEU A 113 1.34 1.53 10.10
CA LEU A 113 0.42 0.40 9.91
C LEU A 113 -0.32 0.12 11.22
N LEU A 114 -1.63 0.31 11.22
CA LEU A 114 -2.48 0.07 12.38
C LEU A 114 -2.98 -1.37 12.45
N SER A 115 -3.34 -1.94 11.29
CA SER A 115 -3.78 -3.33 11.21
C SER A 115 -3.69 -3.87 9.79
N ALA A 116 -3.50 -5.18 9.68
CA ALA A 116 -3.65 -5.93 8.45
C ALA A 116 -4.45 -7.21 8.72
N SER A 117 -5.19 -7.68 7.72
CA SER A 117 -5.87 -8.96 7.76
C SER A 117 -6.06 -9.56 6.37
N GLY A 118 -6.13 -10.89 6.30
CA GLY A 118 -6.25 -11.64 5.05
C GLY A 118 -5.06 -12.55 4.82
N LYS A 119 -4.68 -12.73 3.55
CA LYS A 119 -3.48 -13.49 3.18
C LYS A 119 -2.27 -12.56 3.11
N GLU A 120 -1.18 -13.02 3.67
CA GLU A 120 0.10 -12.32 3.68
C GLU A 120 1.13 -13.19 2.95
N LEU A 121 1.91 -12.57 2.07
CA LEU A 121 3.04 -13.21 1.41
C LEU A 121 4.30 -12.37 1.65
N ASN A 122 5.26 -12.93 2.38
CA ASN A 122 6.59 -12.35 2.48
C ASN A 122 7.32 -12.55 1.15
N ILE A 123 7.52 -11.46 0.41
CA ILE A 123 8.12 -11.48 -0.92
C ILE A 123 9.60 -11.85 -0.86
N CYS A 124 10.30 -11.43 0.19
CA CYS A 124 11.72 -11.72 0.36
C CYS A 124 11.95 -13.23 0.59
N GLU A 125 11.10 -13.88 1.38
CA GLU A 125 11.13 -15.33 1.57
C GLU A 125 10.71 -16.09 0.32
N ALA A 126 9.68 -15.59 -0.39
CA ALA A 126 9.17 -16.23 -1.59
C ALA A 126 10.18 -16.25 -2.75
N LEU A 127 11.16 -15.34 -2.74
CA LEU A 127 12.18 -15.19 -3.78
C LEU A 127 13.59 -15.59 -3.32
N ALA A 128 13.73 -16.25 -2.17
CA ALA A 128 15.02 -16.51 -1.50
C ALA A 128 16.00 -17.40 -2.30
#